data_AF-A0A2G6R2G6-F1
#
_entry.id   AF-A0A2G6R2G6-F1
#
_cell.length_a   1.000
_cell.length_b   1.000
_cell.length_c   1.000
_cell.angle_alpha   90.00
_cell.angle_beta   90.00
_cell.angle_gamma   90.00
#
_symmetry.space_group_name_H-M   'P 1'
#
loop_
_entity.id
_entity.type
_entity.pdbx_description
1 polymer ?
#
loop_
_entity_poly.entity_id
_entity_poly.type
_entity_poly.pdbx_seq_one_letter_code
_entity_poly.pdbx_strand_id
1 'polypeptide(L)'
;MNLIAKLRQAVPDASIDDATLTRAIYSTDASLYRIPPQAVSRPSTGEELSDVVAAALKIGLPVTMRGAGTSCAGNAVGPGLVIDTRDLNGIGELDVAAREVVVEPGVVQADLQEAVAGAGLRYGPDPSTYTRCTIGGMIGNNACGPRAMGYGRSADTVRRLNVIAGTGESFEVGSGAHRLERETLALARQNADLIRREFGHFSRQVSGYSLEHLLP
;
A
#
# COMPACT_ATOMS: atom_id res chain seq x y z
N MET A 1 9.62 -30.30 -3.53
CA MET A 1 8.50 -29.47 -4.02
C MET A 1 8.98 -28.02 -4.05
N ASN A 2 8.86 -27.32 -5.19
CA ASN A 2 9.24 -25.91 -5.29
C ASN A 2 8.30 -25.03 -4.44
N LEU A 3 8.69 -23.79 -4.13
CA LEU A 3 7.90 -22.91 -3.25
C LEU A 3 6.50 -22.62 -3.82
N ILE A 4 6.37 -22.47 -5.14
CA ILE A 4 5.08 -22.22 -5.79
C ILE A 4 4.10 -23.40 -5.63
N ALA A 5 4.58 -24.63 -5.75
CA ALA A 5 3.74 -25.81 -5.53
C ALA A 5 3.32 -25.95 -4.06
N LYS A 6 4.19 -25.58 -3.10
CA LYS A 6 3.81 -25.50 -1.68
C LYS A 6 2.75 -24.41 -1.44
N LEU A 7 2.87 -23.26 -2.10
CA LEU A 7 1.89 -22.18 -2.02
C LEU A 7 0.52 -22.63 -2.55
N ARG A 8 0.47 -23.23 -3.76
CA ARG A 8 -0.77 -23.79 -4.33
C ARG A 8 -1.42 -24.84 -3.41
N GLN A 9 -0.63 -25.64 -2.69
CA GLN A 9 -1.18 -26.59 -1.73
C GLN A 9 -1.79 -25.90 -0.49
N ALA A 10 -1.20 -24.80 -0.04
CA ALA A 10 -1.65 -24.05 1.14
C ALA A 10 -2.91 -23.21 0.85
N VAL A 11 -3.03 -22.67 -0.37
CA VAL A 11 -4.14 -21.83 -0.82
C VAL A 11 -4.65 -22.32 -2.18
N PRO A 12 -5.41 -23.43 -2.23
CA PRO A 12 -5.78 -24.10 -3.49
C PRO A 12 -6.68 -23.26 -4.39
N ASP A 13 -7.49 -22.37 -3.81
CA ASP A 13 -8.42 -21.51 -4.52
C ASP A 13 -7.83 -20.16 -4.93
N ALA A 14 -6.63 -19.83 -4.44
CA ALA A 14 -6.00 -18.55 -4.73
C ALA A 14 -5.47 -18.48 -6.16
N SER A 15 -5.63 -17.31 -6.77
CA SER A 15 -5.03 -17.04 -8.08
C SER A 15 -3.50 -17.04 -7.97
N ILE A 16 -2.83 -18.00 -8.64
CA ILE A 16 -1.37 -18.09 -8.73
C ILE A 16 -1.01 -18.38 -10.19
N ASP A 17 -0.30 -17.46 -10.82
CA ASP A 17 0.16 -17.55 -12.21
C ASP A 17 1.68 -17.46 -12.30
N ASP A 18 2.31 -18.55 -12.71
CA ASP A 18 3.75 -18.71 -12.93
C ASP A 18 4.12 -18.84 -14.42
N ALA A 19 3.20 -18.53 -15.33
CA ALA A 19 3.45 -18.53 -16.77
C ALA A 19 4.56 -17.53 -17.14
N THR A 20 5.38 -17.91 -18.13
CA THR A 20 6.51 -17.08 -18.61
C THR A 20 6.06 -15.68 -19.02
N LEU A 21 4.91 -15.55 -19.70
CA LEU A 21 4.36 -14.27 -20.12
C LEU A 21 4.03 -13.38 -18.92
N THR A 22 3.31 -13.92 -17.94
CA THR A 22 2.94 -13.19 -16.72
C THR A 22 4.17 -12.74 -15.96
N ARG A 23 5.13 -13.64 -15.72
CA ARG A 23 6.39 -13.29 -15.05
C ARG A 23 7.17 -12.21 -15.80
N ALA A 24 7.13 -12.19 -17.13
CA ALA A 24 7.75 -11.14 -17.93
C ALA A 24 7.05 -9.78 -17.75
N ILE A 25 5.71 -9.75 -17.79
CA ILE A 25 4.90 -8.52 -17.60
C ILE A 25 5.15 -7.89 -16.23
N TYR A 26 5.26 -8.72 -15.18
CA TYR A 26 5.47 -8.27 -13.81
C TYR A 26 6.94 -8.13 -13.41
N SER A 27 7.88 -8.34 -14.34
CA SER A 27 9.31 -8.19 -14.07
C SER A 27 9.77 -6.73 -13.98
N THR A 28 8.95 -5.78 -14.42
CA THR A 28 9.25 -4.35 -14.44
C THR A 28 8.12 -3.52 -13.83
N ASP A 29 8.47 -2.36 -13.30
CA ASP A 29 7.57 -1.23 -13.05
C ASP A 29 8.02 -0.04 -13.92
N ALA A 30 7.70 1.20 -13.55
CA ALA A 30 8.14 2.38 -14.29
C ALA A 30 9.60 2.79 -13.98
N SER A 31 10.34 1.98 -13.22
CA SER A 31 11.77 2.17 -12.94
C SER A 31 12.66 1.51 -14.00
N LEU A 32 13.98 1.59 -13.79
CA LEU A 32 14.98 0.90 -14.61
C LEU A 32 15.24 -0.56 -14.16
N TYR A 33 14.62 -1.02 -13.06
CA TYR A 33 14.83 -2.35 -12.53
C TYR A 33 14.05 -3.41 -13.29
N ARG A 34 14.67 -4.58 -13.46
CA ARG A 34 14.02 -5.78 -14.01
C ARG A 34 14.32 -6.99 -13.15
N ILE A 35 13.30 -7.45 -12.41
CA ILE A 35 13.40 -8.58 -11.49
C ILE A 35 12.22 -9.50 -11.78
N PRO A 36 12.41 -10.61 -12.52
CA PRO A 36 11.34 -11.56 -12.77
C PRO A 36 10.89 -12.24 -11.47
N PRO A 37 9.58 -12.21 -11.12
CA PRO A 37 9.07 -12.97 -9.99
C PRO A 37 9.04 -14.47 -10.27
N GLN A 38 8.86 -15.26 -9.22
CA GLN A 38 8.56 -16.70 -9.34
C GLN A 38 7.12 -16.94 -9.77
N ALA A 39 6.17 -16.15 -9.26
CA ALA A 39 4.76 -16.19 -9.63
C ALA A 39 4.09 -14.85 -9.30
N VAL A 40 2.87 -14.66 -9.82
CA VAL A 40 2.00 -13.54 -9.51
C VAL A 40 0.71 -14.06 -8.89
N SER A 41 0.21 -13.39 -7.86
CA SER A 41 -1.12 -13.63 -7.30
C SER A 41 -2.00 -12.39 -7.44
N ARG A 42 -3.30 -12.61 -7.66
CA ARG A 42 -4.31 -11.56 -7.87
C ARG A 42 -5.51 -11.84 -6.97
N PRO A 43 -5.41 -11.55 -5.66
CA PRO A 43 -6.52 -11.76 -4.76
C PRO A 43 -7.67 -10.80 -5.07
N SER A 44 -8.88 -11.30 -4.94
CA SER A 44 -10.12 -10.56 -5.19
C SER A 44 -10.88 -10.18 -3.92
N THR A 45 -10.47 -10.70 -2.76
CA THR A 45 -10.97 -10.27 -1.44
C THR A 45 -9.84 -10.05 -0.44
N GLY A 46 -10.14 -9.34 0.66
CA GLY A 46 -9.20 -9.14 1.76
C GLY A 46 -8.79 -10.44 2.45
N GLU A 47 -9.71 -11.40 2.54
CA GLU A 47 -9.46 -12.74 3.09
C GLU A 47 -8.48 -13.51 2.20
N GLU A 48 -8.72 -13.54 0.88
CA GLU A 48 -7.81 -14.20 -0.08
C GLU A 48 -6.40 -13.58 0.00
N LEU A 49 -6.31 -12.25 0.07
CA LEU A 49 -5.05 -11.55 0.26
C LEU A 49 -4.34 -11.99 1.56
N SER A 50 -5.07 -12.04 2.67
CA SER A 50 -4.54 -12.45 3.97
C SER A 50 -4.02 -13.89 3.95
N ASP A 51 -4.79 -14.80 3.36
CA ASP A 51 -4.43 -16.22 3.26
C ASP A 51 -3.19 -16.43 2.39
N VAL A 52 -3.10 -15.74 1.25
CA VAL A 52 -1.93 -15.79 0.36
C VAL A 52 -0.68 -15.26 1.06
N VAL A 53 -0.78 -14.13 1.76
CA VAL A 53 0.35 -13.55 2.50
C VAL A 53 0.80 -14.49 3.62
N ALA A 54 -0.13 -15.00 4.43
CA ALA A 54 0.18 -15.93 5.52
C ALA A 54 0.84 -17.22 5.01
N ALA A 55 0.32 -17.79 3.91
CA ALA A 55 0.89 -18.98 3.29
C ALA A 55 2.30 -18.73 2.75
N ALA A 56 2.53 -17.61 2.05
CA ALA A 56 3.84 -17.24 1.52
C ALA A 56 4.88 -17.05 2.64
N LEU A 57 4.51 -16.34 3.72
CA LEU A 57 5.38 -16.15 4.89
C LEU A 57 5.74 -17.48 5.55
N LYS A 58 4.77 -18.38 5.75
CA LYS A 58 4.98 -19.70 6.37
C LYS A 58 5.99 -20.56 5.63
N ILE A 59 6.06 -20.45 4.30
CA ILE A 59 6.99 -21.23 3.48
C ILE A 59 8.28 -20.48 3.14
N GLY A 60 8.45 -19.24 3.64
CA GLY A 60 9.61 -18.40 3.36
C GLY A 60 9.69 -17.87 1.93
N LEU A 61 8.54 -17.70 1.26
CA LEU A 61 8.48 -17.08 -0.07
C LEU A 61 8.39 -15.55 0.07
N PRO A 62 9.38 -14.77 -0.42
CA PRO A 62 9.32 -13.31 -0.33
C PRO A 62 8.09 -12.76 -1.05
N VAL A 63 7.43 -11.78 -0.45
CA VAL A 63 6.24 -11.12 -1.01
C VAL A 63 6.59 -9.71 -1.44
N THR A 64 6.06 -9.29 -2.60
CA THR A 64 6.12 -7.91 -3.07
C THR A 64 4.72 -7.45 -3.44
N MET A 65 4.23 -6.42 -2.75
CA MET A 65 2.93 -5.83 -3.05
C MET A 65 3.02 -4.95 -4.29
N ARG A 66 2.00 -5.00 -5.15
CA ARG A 66 1.93 -4.22 -6.38
C ARG A 66 0.51 -3.72 -6.62
N GLY A 67 0.39 -2.42 -6.93
CA GLY A 67 -0.82 -1.85 -7.52
C GLY A 67 -0.73 -1.86 -9.05
N ALA A 68 -0.81 -0.70 -9.69
CA ALA A 68 -0.65 -0.59 -11.14
C ALA A 68 0.79 -0.65 -11.66
N GLY A 69 1.80 -0.78 -10.79
CA GLY A 69 3.21 -0.85 -11.20
C GLY A 69 3.77 0.45 -11.78
N THR A 70 3.26 1.60 -11.34
CA THR A 70 3.69 2.92 -11.82
C THR A 70 4.84 3.52 -11.03
N SER A 71 5.44 2.77 -10.10
CA SER A 71 6.57 3.27 -9.32
C SER A 71 7.83 3.42 -10.18
N CYS A 72 8.61 4.46 -9.92
CA CYS A 72 9.91 4.68 -10.53
C CYS A 72 11.08 4.21 -9.64
N ALA A 73 10.80 3.61 -8.47
CA ALA A 73 11.81 3.25 -7.48
C ALA A 73 12.12 1.74 -7.40
N GLY A 74 11.42 0.88 -8.14
CA GLY A 74 11.63 -0.57 -8.12
C GLY A 74 10.95 -1.31 -6.96
N ASN A 75 10.17 -0.60 -6.13
CA ASN A 75 9.46 -1.20 -5.00
C ASN A 75 8.19 -1.97 -5.39
N ALA A 76 7.83 -2.01 -6.68
CA ALA A 76 6.69 -2.79 -7.20
C ALA A 76 7.12 -4.06 -7.96
N VAL A 77 8.39 -4.46 -7.86
CA VAL A 77 8.97 -5.67 -8.46
C VAL A 77 9.80 -6.44 -7.44
N GLY A 78 9.84 -7.77 -7.55
CA GLY A 78 10.59 -8.60 -6.62
C GLY A 78 10.74 -10.05 -7.09
N PRO A 79 11.72 -10.81 -6.54
CA PRO A 79 12.09 -12.13 -7.04
C PRO A 79 11.20 -13.28 -6.55
N GLY A 80 10.25 -13.01 -5.65
CA GLY A 80 9.37 -14.00 -5.02
C GLY A 80 7.98 -14.00 -5.63
N LEU A 81 6.97 -13.91 -4.78
CA LEU A 81 5.58 -13.72 -5.15
C LEU A 81 5.28 -12.22 -5.29
N VAL A 82 4.85 -11.79 -6.46
CA VAL A 82 4.25 -10.46 -6.63
C VAL A 82 2.75 -10.58 -6.42
N ILE A 83 2.18 -9.79 -5.51
CA ILE A 83 0.74 -9.76 -5.25
C ILE A 83 0.18 -8.46 -5.84
N ASP A 84 -0.64 -8.61 -6.87
CA ASP A 84 -1.31 -7.50 -7.54
C ASP A 84 -2.70 -7.28 -6.94
N THR A 85 -2.88 -6.14 -6.28
CA THR A 85 -4.11 -5.82 -5.55
C THR A 85 -5.13 -5.05 -6.39
N ARG A 86 -4.97 -4.93 -7.71
CA ARG A 86 -5.89 -4.17 -8.58
C ARG A 86 -7.32 -4.73 -8.62
N ASP A 87 -7.49 -6.01 -8.29
CA ASP A 87 -8.82 -6.64 -8.23
C ASP A 87 -9.55 -6.31 -6.91
N LEU A 88 -8.85 -5.75 -5.91
CA LEU A 88 -9.42 -5.16 -4.69
C LEU A 88 -9.73 -3.68 -4.94
N ASN A 89 -10.79 -3.38 -5.70
CA ASN A 89 -11.12 -2.02 -6.17
C ASN A 89 -12.49 -1.50 -5.72
N GLY A 90 -13.04 -2.05 -4.63
CA GLY A 90 -14.25 -1.56 -4.00
C GLY A 90 -14.11 -0.14 -3.45
N ILE A 91 -15.12 0.69 -3.73
CA ILE A 91 -15.33 2.00 -3.11
C ILE A 91 -16.60 1.89 -2.26
N GLY A 92 -16.46 2.13 -0.95
CA GLY A 92 -17.59 2.11 -0.02
C GLY A 92 -18.46 3.36 -0.11
N GLU A 93 -19.41 3.47 0.82
CA GLU A 93 -20.28 4.64 0.90
C GLU A 93 -19.50 5.89 1.35
N LEU A 94 -19.75 7.02 0.67
CA LEU A 94 -19.17 8.32 1.01
C LEU A 94 -19.98 8.97 2.14
N ASP A 95 -19.34 9.17 3.28
CA ASP A 95 -19.86 10.06 4.33
C ASP A 95 -19.51 11.50 3.97
N VAL A 96 -20.48 12.22 3.39
CA VAL A 96 -20.29 13.62 2.98
C VAL A 96 -20.08 14.56 4.17
N ALA A 97 -20.69 14.26 5.32
CA ALA A 97 -20.59 15.09 6.51
C ALA A 97 -19.21 14.97 7.16
N ALA A 98 -18.73 13.72 7.32
CA ALA A 98 -17.38 13.44 7.82
C ALA A 98 -16.29 13.70 6.76
N ARG A 99 -16.67 13.72 5.47
CA ARG A 99 -15.77 13.78 4.31
C ARG A 99 -14.84 12.56 4.26
N GLU A 100 -15.39 11.38 4.52
CA GLU A 100 -14.65 10.13 4.59
C GLU A 100 -15.28 9.08 3.67
N VAL A 101 -14.44 8.21 3.11
CA VAL A 101 -14.87 7.03 2.35
C VAL A 101 -13.85 5.92 2.57
N VAL A 102 -14.34 4.70 2.76
CA VAL A 102 -13.48 3.50 2.85
C VAL A 102 -13.28 2.95 1.44
N VAL A 103 -12.04 2.66 1.09
CA VAL A 103 -11.67 2.18 -0.24
C VAL A 103 -10.69 1.01 -0.12
N GLU A 104 -10.76 0.11 -1.09
CA GLU A 104 -9.80 -0.98 -1.23
C GLU A 104 -8.49 -0.49 -1.90
N PRO A 105 -7.35 -1.18 -1.70
CA PRO A 105 -6.04 -0.69 -2.14
C PRO A 105 -5.86 -0.64 -3.67
N GLY A 106 -6.66 -1.37 -4.43
CA GLY A 106 -6.67 -1.43 -5.89
C GLY A 106 -7.44 -0.32 -6.57
N VAL A 107 -8.24 0.47 -5.85
CA VAL A 107 -8.99 1.62 -6.40
C VAL A 107 -8.03 2.57 -7.12
N VAL A 108 -8.34 2.94 -8.36
CA VAL A 108 -7.57 3.93 -9.13
C VAL A 108 -7.91 5.33 -8.62
N GLN A 109 -6.92 6.23 -8.54
CA GLN A 109 -7.13 7.59 -8.04
C GLN A 109 -8.24 8.32 -8.79
N ALA A 110 -8.27 8.21 -10.13
CA ALA A 110 -9.28 8.84 -10.97
C ALA A 110 -10.70 8.36 -10.65
N ASP A 111 -10.89 7.07 -10.37
CA ASP A 111 -12.19 6.49 -10.06
C ASP A 111 -12.69 7.01 -8.69
N LEU A 112 -11.79 7.09 -7.70
CA LEU A 112 -12.12 7.72 -6.42
C LEU A 112 -12.46 9.21 -6.58
N GLN A 113 -11.71 9.91 -7.42
CA GLN A 113 -11.95 11.32 -7.71
C GLN A 113 -13.33 11.54 -8.35
N GLU A 114 -13.77 10.66 -9.24
CA GLU A 114 -15.10 10.67 -9.86
C GLU A 114 -16.19 10.38 -8.82
N ALA A 115 -16.01 9.34 -8.01
CA ALA A 115 -16.98 8.92 -7.00
C ALA A 115 -17.33 10.03 -5.99
N VAL A 116 -16.37 10.89 -5.64
CA VAL A 116 -16.58 11.97 -4.66
C VAL A 116 -16.95 13.33 -5.28
N ALA A 117 -16.78 13.50 -6.60
CA ALA A 117 -16.93 14.80 -7.25
C ALA A 117 -18.36 15.37 -7.14
N GLY A 118 -19.38 14.50 -7.22
CA GLY A 118 -20.78 14.90 -7.13
C GLY A 118 -21.18 15.51 -5.78
N ALA A 119 -20.42 15.24 -4.72
CA ALA A 119 -20.64 15.78 -3.38
C ALA A 119 -19.91 17.13 -3.15
N GLY A 120 -19.29 17.71 -4.18
CA GLY A 120 -18.43 18.89 -4.02
C GLY A 120 -17.13 18.61 -3.26
N LEU A 121 -16.77 17.33 -3.12
CA LEU A 121 -15.54 16.87 -2.47
C LEU A 121 -14.47 16.52 -3.51
N ARG A 122 -13.24 16.45 -3.03
CA ARG A 122 -12.07 16.08 -3.84
C ARG A 122 -11.13 15.25 -3.00
N TYR A 123 -10.69 14.11 -3.53
CA TYR A 123 -9.56 13.38 -2.97
C TYR A 123 -8.25 14.09 -3.32
N GLY A 124 -7.42 14.32 -2.30
CA GLY A 124 -6.07 14.88 -2.48
C GLY A 124 -5.07 13.79 -2.91
N PRO A 125 -3.78 14.06 -2.73
CA PRO A 125 -2.74 13.98 -3.80
C PRO A 125 -3.17 13.72 -5.26
N ASP A 126 -2.48 14.40 -6.20
CA ASP A 126 -2.74 14.32 -7.64
C ASP A 126 -1.49 13.91 -8.46
N PRO A 127 -0.94 12.69 -8.25
CA PRO A 127 0.26 12.24 -8.97
C PRO A 127 0.05 12.27 -10.50
N SER A 128 1.11 12.45 -11.28
CA SER A 128 1.02 12.48 -12.75
C SER A 128 0.44 11.20 -13.38
N THR A 129 0.44 10.10 -12.63
CA THR A 129 -0.09 8.80 -13.02
C THR A 129 -1.53 8.55 -12.52
N TYR A 130 -2.26 9.59 -12.11
CA TYR A 130 -3.56 9.49 -11.44
C TYR A 130 -4.61 8.63 -12.20
N THR A 131 -4.53 8.55 -13.52
CA THR A 131 -5.41 7.70 -14.34
C THR A 131 -5.14 6.21 -14.23
N ARG A 132 -4.10 5.79 -13.49
CA ARG A 132 -3.77 4.38 -13.29
C ARG A 132 -3.19 4.02 -11.93
N CYS A 133 -2.55 4.93 -11.19
CA CYS A 133 -2.01 4.60 -9.88
C CYS A 133 -3.15 4.29 -8.90
N THR A 134 -2.94 3.25 -8.08
CA THR A 134 -3.95 2.81 -7.12
C THR A 134 -3.71 3.42 -5.74
N ILE A 135 -4.76 3.52 -4.92
CA ILE A 135 -4.71 4.10 -3.58
C ILE A 135 -3.65 3.41 -2.71
N GLY A 136 -3.57 2.07 -2.72
CA GLY A 136 -2.55 1.33 -1.98
C GLY A 136 -1.12 1.66 -2.42
N GLY A 137 -0.91 1.79 -3.73
CA GLY A 137 0.37 2.22 -4.29
C GLY A 137 0.74 3.66 -3.89
N MET A 138 -0.25 4.56 -3.85
CA MET A 138 -0.07 5.95 -3.41
C MET A 138 0.35 6.00 -1.94
N ILE A 139 -0.33 5.26 -1.07
CA ILE A 139 -0.02 5.16 0.36
C ILE A 139 1.39 4.61 0.58
N GLY A 140 1.75 3.51 -0.09
CA GLY A 140 3.07 2.88 0.02
C GLY A 140 4.24 3.75 -0.46
N ASN A 141 3.97 4.83 -1.21
CA ASN A 141 4.99 5.78 -1.68
C ASN A 141 4.83 7.18 -1.06
N ASN A 142 3.89 7.36 -0.12
CA ASN A 142 3.46 8.67 0.37
C ASN A 142 3.28 9.69 -0.77
N ALA A 143 2.53 9.29 -1.80
CA ALA A 143 2.48 9.98 -3.08
C ALA A 143 1.97 11.42 -2.95
N CYS A 144 2.45 12.28 -3.83
CA CYS A 144 2.05 13.67 -3.96
C CYS A 144 1.98 14.06 -5.44
N GLY A 145 1.46 15.24 -5.74
CA GLY A 145 1.37 15.74 -7.11
C GLY A 145 1.72 17.22 -7.24
N PRO A 146 1.60 17.78 -8.45
CA PRO A 146 1.92 19.19 -8.73
C PRO A 146 1.13 20.17 -7.87
N ARG A 147 -0.03 19.76 -7.33
CA ARG A 147 -0.88 20.58 -6.47
C ARG A 147 -0.75 20.20 -4.99
N ALA A 148 0.32 19.54 -4.58
CA ALA A 148 0.55 19.11 -3.20
C ALA A 148 0.50 20.28 -2.18
N MET A 149 0.83 21.50 -2.59
CA MET A 149 0.68 22.69 -1.72
C MET A 149 -0.78 22.96 -1.31
N GLY A 150 -1.76 22.56 -2.13
CA GLY A 150 -3.19 22.73 -1.84
C GLY A 150 -3.88 21.44 -1.38
N TYR A 151 -3.34 20.26 -1.72
CA TYR A 151 -4.03 18.97 -1.51
C TYR A 151 -3.21 17.91 -0.77
N GLY A 152 -2.01 18.25 -0.30
CA GLY A 152 -1.18 17.37 0.52
C GLY A 152 -0.64 16.12 -0.19
N ARG A 153 -0.18 15.19 0.63
CA ARG A 153 0.36 13.87 0.29
C ARG A 153 -0.60 12.79 0.77
N SER A 154 -0.36 11.53 0.43
CA SER A 154 -1.22 10.43 0.87
C SER A 154 -1.31 10.34 2.39
N ALA A 155 -0.21 10.57 3.11
CA ALA A 155 -0.21 10.59 4.57
C ALA A 155 -1.11 11.69 5.17
N ASP A 156 -1.35 12.78 4.43
CA ASP A 156 -2.18 13.90 4.91
C ASP A 156 -3.69 13.63 4.70
N THR A 157 -4.07 12.61 3.91
CA THR A 157 -5.46 12.25 3.61
C THR A 157 -5.94 10.96 4.27
N VAL A 158 -5.03 10.09 4.70
CA VAL A 158 -5.36 8.80 5.32
C VAL A 158 -5.71 8.99 6.79
N ARG A 159 -6.86 8.44 7.21
CA ARG A 159 -7.33 8.46 8.61
C ARG A 159 -7.07 7.16 9.35
N ARG A 160 -7.36 6.02 8.70
CA ARG A 160 -7.25 4.66 9.25
C ARG A 160 -6.81 3.71 8.15
N LEU A 161 -6.16 2.62 8.52
CA LEU A 161 -5.75 1.55 7.60
C LEU A 161 -5.95 0.19 8.24
N ASN A 162 -6.55 -0.74 7.51
CA ASN A 162 -6.42 -2.16 7.78
C ASN A 162 -5.14 -2.66 7.11
N VAL A 163 -4.22 -3.21 7.89
CA VAL A 163 -2.90 -3.63 7.42
C VAL A 163 -2.62 -5.08 7.77
N ILE A 164 -1.83 -5.74 6.92
CA ILE A 164 -1.21 -7.03 7.22
C ILE A 164 0.28 -6.75 7.49
N ALA A 165 0.74 -7.04 8.70
CA ALA A 165 2.14 -6.87 9.09
C ALA A 165 3.07 -7.82 8.35
N GLY A 166 4.38 -7.56 8.39
CA GLY A 166 5.39 -8.51 7.89
C GLY A 166 5.41 -9.86 8.64
N THR A 167 4.77 -9.92 9.81
CA THR A 167 4.54 -11.17 10.57
C THR A 167 3.29 -11.93 10.12
N GLY A 168 2.47 -11.34 9.23
CA GLY A 168 1.15 -11.85 8.82
C GLY A 168 0.00 -11.43 9.74
N GLU A 169 0.26 -10.69 10.82
CA GLU A 169 -0.77 -10.19 11.73
C GLU A 169 -1.59 -9.07 11.06
N SER A 170 -2.92 -9.21 11.06
CA SER A 170 -3.84 -8.19 10.56
C SER A 170 -4.32 -7.28 11.69
N PHE A 171 -4.27 -5.96 11.50
CA PHE A 171 -4.74 -4.99 12.48
C PHE A 171 -5.15 -3.65 11.85
N GLU A 172 -5.91 -2.85 12.60
CA GLU A 172 -6.27 -1.48 12.22
C GLU A 172 -5.28 -0.48 12.85
N VAL A 173 -4.72 0.41 12.01
CA VAL A 173 -3.93 1.57 12.41
C VAL A 173 -4.85 2.79 12.54
N GLY A 174 -4.67 3.59 13.59
CA GLY A 174 -5.44 4.82 13.85
C GLY A 174 -6.49 4.68 14.95
N SER A 175 -6.65 3.49 15.53
CA SER A 175 -7.52 3.23 16.69
C SER A 175 -6.80 3.45 18.03
N GLY A 176 -5.46 3.44 18.05
CA GLY A 176 -4.65 3.42 19.27
C GLY A 176 -4.69 2.09 20.03
N ALA A 177 -5.45 1.11 19.54
CA ALA A 177 -5.72 -0.14 20.24
C ALA A 177 -4.65 -1.22 19.98
N HIS A 178 -3.87 -1.10 18.91
CA HIS A 178 -2.89 -2.12 18.55
C HIS A 178 -1.54 -1.97 19.26
N ARG A 179 -0.86 -3.08 19.58
CA ARG A 179 0.43 -3.06 20.28
C ARG A 179 1.50 -2.30 19.48
N LEU A 180 1.63 -2.57 18.18
CA LEU A 180 2.65 -1.95 17.33
C LEU A 180 2.46 -0.42 17.24
N GLU A 181 1.22 0.05 17.22
CA GLU A 181 0.92 1.48 17.23
C GLU A 181 1.37 2.11 18.55
N ARG A 182 1.04 1.49 19.70
CA ARG A 182 1.48 1.97 21.02
C ARG A 182 3.00 1.96 21.17
N GLU A 183 3.67 0.90 20.72
CA GLU A 183 5.13 0.78 20.80
C GLU A 183 5.82 1.84 19.93
N THR A 184 5.30 2.10 18.73
CA THR A 184 5.82 3.15 17.83
C THR A 184 5.64 4.54 18.45
N LEU A 185 4.48 4.83 19.02
CA LEU A 185 4.22 6.09 19.75
C LEU A 185 5.11 6.23 20.98
N ALA A 186 5.33 5.14 21.73
CA ALA A 186 6.24 5.14 22.88
C ALA A 186 7.68 5.43 22.45
N LEU A 187 8.15 4.81 21.37
CA LEU A 187 9.47 5.06 20.78
C LEU A 187 9.62 6.53 20.38
N ALA A 188 8.62 7.11 19.71
CA ALA A 188 8.62 8.52 19.33
C ALA A 188 8.71 9.44 20.56
N ARG A 189 7.92 9.17 21.62
CA ARG A 189 7.95 9.94 22.87
C ARG A 189 9.29 9.85 23.59
N GLN A 190 9.89 8.67 23.67
CA GLN A 190 11.19 8.46 24.30
C GLN A 190 12.32 9.21 23.58
N ASN A 191 12.17 9.46 22.27
CA ASN A 191 13.16 10.15 21.44
C ASN A 191 12.72 11.55 21.01
N ALA A 192 11.74 12.16 21.70
CA ALA A 192 11.08 13.39 21.25
C ALA A 192 12.05 14.54 21.00
N ASP A 193 13.03 14.73 21.89
CA ASP A 193 14.03 15.80 21.74
C ASP A 193 14.90 15.62 20.51
N LEU A 194 15.28 14.38 20.17
CA LEU A 194 16.03 14.10 18.96
C LEU A 194 15.16 14.34 17.73
N ILE A 195 13.91 13.85 17.74
CA ILE A 195 13.01 13.99 16.59
C ILE A 195 12.74 15.47 16.31
N ARG A 196 12.47 16.29 17.33
CA ARG A 196 12.28 17.75 17.16
C ARG A 196 13.51 18.47 16.62
N ARG A 197 14.71 17.97 16.91
CA ARG A 197 15.96 18.56 16.45
C ARG A 197 16.37 18.13 15.05
N GLU A 198 15.92 16.97 14.58
CA GLU A 198 16.43 16.35 13.33
C GLU A 198 15.37 16.18 12.24
N PHE A 199 14.07 16.27 12.56
CA PHE A 199 12.97 16.06 11.62
C PHE A 199 12.08 17.30 11.49
N GLY A 200 11.39 17.43 10.36
CA GLY A 200 10.38 18.47 10.14
C GLY A 200 10.93 19.86 9.78
N HIS A 201 12.22 19.96 9.44
CA HIS A 201 12.88 21.25 9.13
C HIS A 201 12.47 21.88 7.80
N PHE A 202 11.78 21.14 6.94
CA PHE A 202 11.27 21.61 5.66
C PHE A 202 9.95 20.93 5.37
N SER A 203 9.09 21.63 4.61
CA SER A 203 7.70 21.23 4.34
C SER A 203 7.54 19.87 3.67
N ARG A 204 8.61 19.33 3.07
CA ARG A 204 8.60 18.07 2.33
C ARG A 204 9.77 17.17 2.70
N GLN A 205 9.75 16.62 3.91
CA GLN A 205 10.62 15.51 4.31
C GLN A 205 9.93 14.18 4.01
N VAL A 206 10.36 13.51 2.92
CA VAL A 206 9.73 12.26 2.42
C VAL A 206 10.73 11.08 2.44
N SER A 207 11.97 11.33 2.84
CA SER A 207 12.99 10.30 3.06
C SER A 207 12.95 9.78 4.49
N GLY A 208 13.05 8.47 4.65
CA GLY A 208 13.09 7.81 5.97
C GLY A 208 11.70 7.66 6.60
N TYR A 209 11.67 7.58 7.93
CA TYR A 209 10.45 7.44 8.70
C TYR A 209 9.95 8.82 9.14
N SER A 210 8.69 9.16 8.85
CA SER A 210 8.09 10.46 9.21
C SER A 210 7.70 10.54 10.71
N LEU A 211 8.68 10.33 11.60
CA LEU A 211 8.48 10.26 13.04
C LEU A 211 8.03 11.59 13.66
N GLU A 212 8.27 12.72 12.98
CA GLU A 212 7.80 14.04 13.39
C GLU A 212 6.28 14.10 13.55
N HIS A 213 5.53 13.30 12.80
CA HIS A 213 4.07 13.23 12.88
C HIS A 213 3.55 12.46 14.09
N LEU A 214 4.44 11.80 14.85
CA LEU A 214 4.10 11.00 16.04
C LEU A 214 4.35 11.76 17.35
N LEU A 215 4.91 12.97 17.29
CA LEU A 215 5.16 13.79 18.47
C LEU A 215 3.86 14.45 18.97
N PRO A 216 3.72 14.65 20.30
CA PRO A 216 2.64 15.46 20.87
C PRO A 216 2.75 16.94 20.50
#